data_AF-A0A1I3DB69-F1
#
_entry.id   AF-A0A1I3DB69-F1
#
_cell.length_a   1.000
_cell.length_b   1.000
_cell.length_c   1.000
_cell.angle_alpha   90.00
_cell.angle_beta   90.00
_cell.angle_gamma   90.00
#
_symmetry.space_group_name_H-M   'P 1'
#
loop_
_entity.id
_entity.type
_entity.pdbx_description
1 polymer ?
#
loop_
_entity_poly.entity_id
_entity_poly.type
_entity_poly.pdbx_seq_one_letter_code
_entity_poly.pdbx_strand_id
1 'polypeptide(L)'
;MKLRADITNIARLMADEVKAGEKAVHFGIRDAGIALKDAWRGQITSAGLGQRLARTIRSEIWPKGRHSMNAASMVWTRAPVIVNAHDTGPLIRSKGGFWLAIPLEAAGKSRSGKRPTPGEWEARTGLRLIFVYRRTGPSLLVAEARLTKHGRAAVSRSRTGRGLASVPIFLLVPQVRLKKRLDLEKPANAALASLPGAIVSRWERT
;
A
#
# COMPACT_ATOMS: atom_id res chain seq x y z
N MET A 1 63.93 0.77 2.50
CA MET A 1 63.40 0.64 1.13
C MET A 1 62.57 1.88 0.83
N LYS A 2 63.07 2.84 0.04
CA LYS A 2 62.30 4.05 -0.32
C LYS A 2 61.49 3.72 -1.58
N LEU A 3 60.17 3.61 -1.46
CA LEU A 3 59.27 3.55 -2.61
C LEU A 3 59.32 4.90 -3.33
N ARG A 4 60.10 5.00 -4.40
CA ARG A 4 59.96 6.07 -5.40
C ARG A 4 58.79 5.66 -6.29
N ALA A 5 57.60 6.15 -5.99
CA ALA A 5 56.58 6.27 -7.02
C ALA A 5 57.02 7.43 -7.92
N ASP A 6 57.55 7.14 -9.10
CA ASP A 6 57.67 8.16 -10.13
C ASP A 6 56.25 8.56 -10.52
N ILE A 7 55.81 9.69 -9.98
CA ILE A 7 54.52 10.32 -10.28
C ILE A 7 54.62 10.93 -11.70
N THR A 8 54.85 10.08 -12.70
CA THR A 8 55.11 10.50 -14.08
C THR A 8 53.82 10.86 -14.81
N ASN A 9 52.64 10.51 -14.27
CA ASN A 9 51.36 10.87 -14.87
C ASN A 9 50.23 11.04 -13.83
N ILE A 10 50.26 12.15 -13.09
CA ILE A 10 49.21 12.54 -12.12
C ILE A 10 47.82 12.52 -12.76
N ALA A 11 47.70 13.06 -13.99
CA ALA A 11 46.42 13.17 -14.67
C ALA A 11 45.76 11.80 -14.88
N ARG A 12 46.54 10.77 -15.23
CA ARG A 12 46.05 9.40 -15.37
C ARG A 12 45.62 8.80 -14.03
N LEU A 13 46.44 8.96 -12.98
CA LEU A 13 46.10 8.46 -11.64
C LEU A 13 44.81 9.10 -11.11
N MET A 14 44.65 10.41 -11.28
CA MET A 14 43.42 11.11 -10.87
C MET A 14 42.21 10.66 -11.70
N ALA A 15 42.37 10.42 -13.01
CA ALA A 15 41.28 9.95 -13.85
C ALA A 15 40.82 8.53 -13.46
N ASP A 16 41.76 7.65 -13.09
CA ASP A 16 41.45 6.30 -12.63
C ASP A 16 40.78 6.33 -11.25
N GLU A 17 41.22 7.20 -10.35
CA GLU A 17 40.60 7.43 -9.04
C GLU A 17 39.16 7.96 -9.16
N VAL A 18 38.92 8.92 -10.06
CA VAL A 18 37.57 9.43 -10.36
C VAL A 18 36.66 8.31 -10.86
N LYS A 19 37.14 7.45 -11.77
CA LYS A 19 36.36 6.31 -12.28
C LYS A 19 36.06 5.29 -11.18
N ALA A 20 37.02 5.02 -10.30
CA ALA A 20 36.82 4.16 -9.14
C ALA A 20 35.73 4.73 -8.22
N GLY A 21 35.78 6.04 -7.94
CA GLY A 21 34.77 6.75 -7.17
C GLY A 21 33.38 6.73 -7.81
N GLU A 22 33.27 7.02 -9.10
CA GLU A 22 32.02 6.93 -9.84
C GLU A 22 31.39 5.54 -9.76
N LYS A 23 32.21 4.50 -9.89
CA LYS A 23 31.79 3.10 -9.78
C LYS A 23 31.32 2.79 -8.36
N ALA A 24 32.09 3.16 -7.35
CA ALA A 24 31.78 2.94 -5.95
C ALA A 24 30.47 3.60 -5.54
N VAL A 25 30.29 4.89 -5.86
CA VAL A 25 29.06 5.64 -5.59
C VAL A 25 27.88 5.02 -6.34
N HIS A 26 28.02 4.75 -7.63
CA HIS A 26 26.94 4.19 -8.44
C HIS A 26 26.42 2.86 -7.90
N PHE A 27 27.31 1.93 -7.58
CA PHE A 27 26.90 0.64 -7.03
C PHE A 27 26.43 0.74 -5.58
N GLY A 28 27.01 1.63 -4.76
CA GLY A 28 26.55 1.89 -3.40
C GLY A 28 25.09 2.38 -3.37
N ILE A 29 24.77 3.37 -4.21
CA ILE A 29 23.42 3.91 -4.36
C ILE A 29 22.45 2.86 -4.92
N ARG A 30 22.87 2.09 -5.93
CA ARG A 30 22.06 1.03 -6.53
C ARG A 30 21.65 -0.01 -5.49
N ASP A 31 22.61 -0.49 -4.71
CA ASP A 31 22.37 -1.54 -3.73
C ASP A 31 21.54 -1.03 -2.55
N ALA A 32 21.80 0.20 -2.09
CA ALA A 32 20.95 0.84 -1.08
C ALA A 32 19.49 0.93 -1.55
N GLY A 33 19.25 1.30 -2.81
CA GLY A 33 17.90 1.33 -3.40
C GLY A 33 17.25 -0.06 -3.50
N ILE A 34 18.02 -1.10 -3.83
CA ILE A 34 17.53 -2.48 -3.86
C ILE A 34 17.18 -2.96 -2.45
N ALA A 35 18.07 -2.75 -1.48
CA ALA A 35 17.87 -3.12 -0.09
C ALA A 35 16.65 -2.40 0.52
N LEU A 36 16.47 -1.10 0.24
CA LEU A 36 15.30 -0.33 0.69
C LEU A 36 14.00 -0.89 0.10
N LYS A 37 13.98 -1.19 -1.20
CA LYS A 37 12.83 -1.84 -1.85
C LYS A 37 12.50 -3.17 -1.17
N ASP A 38 13.51 -3.99 -0.88
CA ASP A 38 13.29 -5.31 -0.29
C ASP A 38 12.86 -5.20 1.18
N ALA A 39 13.38 -4.23 1.94
CA ALA A 39 12.91 -3.91 3.28
C ALA A 39 11.43 -3.48 3.29
N TRP A 40 11.02 -2.58 2.38
CA TRP A 40 9.62 -2.19 2.23
C TRP A 40 8.73 -3.38 1.85
N ARG A 41 9.19 -4.24 0.95
CA ARG A 41 8.48 -5.48 0.61
C ARG A 41 8.32 -6.41 1.80
N GLY A 42 9.39 -6.59 2.58
CA GLY A 42 9.39 -7.40 3.79
C GLY A 42 8.43 -6.88 4.85
N GLN A 43 8.36 -5.56 5.06
CA GLN A 43 7.35 -4.96 5.93
C GLN A 43 5.93 -5.24 5.43
N ILE A 44 5.65 -5.05 4.15
CA ILE A 44 4.32 -5.26 3.58
C ILE A 44 3.85 -6.72 3.74
N THR A 45 4.74 -7.68 3.52
CA THR A 45 4.40 -9.10 3.64
C THR A 45 4.24 -9.53 5.10
N SER A 46 5.14 -9.11 5.99
CA SER A 46 5.04 -9.37 7.43
C SER A 46 3.82 -8.71 8.08
N ALA A 47 3.39 -7.56 7.58
CA ALA A 47 2.15 -6.88 7.99
C ALA A 47 0.86 -7.57 7.48
N GLY A 48 0.98 -8.69 6.76
CA GLY A 48 -0.15 -9.46 6.22
C GLY A 48 -0.89 -8.77 5.08
N LEU A 49 -0.28 -7.80 4.40
CA LEU A 49 -0.90 -7.08 3.26
C LEU A 49 -0.72 -7.83 1.93
N GLY A 50 0.05 -8.92 1.94
CA GLY A 50 0.16 -9.87 0.86
C GLY A 50 1.22 -9.55 -0.19
N GLN A 51 1.62 -10.58 -0.94
CA GLN A 51 2.69 -10.51 -1.93
C GLN A 51 2.36 -9.60 -3.12
N ARG A 52 1.09 -9.50 -3.49
CA ARG A 52 0.67 -8.66 -4.62
C ARG A 52 0.95 -7.17 -4.36
N LEU A 53 0.71 -6.70 -3.12
CA LEU A 53 1.01 -5.32 -2.74
C LEU A 53 2.53 -5.11 -2.61
N ALA A 54 3.27 -6.05 -2.03
CA ALA A 54 4.72 -5.93 -1.94
C ALA A 54 5.36 -5.81 -3.35
N ARG A 55 4.85 -6.57 -4.31
CA ARG A 55 5.29 -6.49 -5.71
C ARG A 55 4.97 -5.15 -6.38
N THR A 56 4.18 -4.24 -5.81
CA THR A 56 4.02 -2.87 -6.37
C THR A 56 5.19 -1.96 -6.06
N ILE A 57 6.03 -2.31 -5.06
CA ILE A 57 7.27 -1.58 -4.77
C ILE A 57 8.28 -1.80 -5.89
N ARG A 58 8.86 -0.72 -6.38
CA ARG A 58 9.81 -0.63 -7.48
C ARG A 58 11.02 0.18 -7.03
N SER A 59 12.15 -0.09 -7.65
CA SER A 59 13.38 0.67 -7.51
C SER A 59 13.96 0.91 -8.88
N GLU A 60 14.61 2.05 -9.08
CA GLU A 60 15.36 2.37 -10.29
C GLU A 60 16.59 3.20 -9.92
N ILE A 61 17.65 3.03 -10.71
CA ILE A 61 18.93 3.73 -10.54
C ILE A 61 19.13 4.66 -11.73
N TRP A 62 19.68 5.84 -11.46
CA TRP A 62 20.05 6.84 -12.45
C TRP A 62 21.50 7.29 -12.24
N PRO A 63 22.29 7.58 -13.29
CA PRO A 63 21.99 7.37 -14.71
C PRO A 63 21.97 5.90 -15.14
N LYS A 64 21.27 5.60 -16.24
CA LYS A 64 21.29 4.27 -16.87
C LYS A 64 22.54 4.13 -17.74
N GLY A 65 23.22 2.99 -17.64
CA GLY A 65 24.30 2.60 -18.56
C GLY A 65 25.66 3.26 -18.32
N ARG A 66 25.81 4.13 -17.31
CA ARG A 66 27.10 4.69 -16.90
C ARG A 66 27.20 4.83 -15.39
N HIS A 67 28.42 4.81 -14.90
CA HIS A 67 28.71 5.16 -13.51
C HIS A 67 28.77 6.68 -13.37
N SER A 68 28.48 7.18 -12.16
CA SER A 68 28.49 8.61 -11.90
C SER A 68 28.60 8.86 -10.40
N MET A 69 29.33 9.90 -10.03
CA MET A 69 29.34 10.41 -8.65
C MET A 69 27.98 10.98 -8.22
N ASN A 70 27.15 11.37 -9.19
CA ASN A 70 25.79 11.89 -8.96
C ASN A 70 24.73 10.80 -9.15
N ALA A 71 25.06 9.55 -8.85
CA ALA A 71 24.11 8.46 -8.95
C ALA A 71 22.98 8.62 -7.92
N ALA A 72 21.76 8.32 -8.32
CA ALA A 72 20.56 8.40 -7.47
C ALA A 72 19.68 7.17 -7.66
N SER A 73 19.16 6.60 -6.57
CA SER A 73 18.16 5.54 -6.64
C SER A 73 16.82 6.01 -6.10
N MET A 74 15.77 5.80 -6.89
CA MET A 74 14.39 6.08 -6.51
C MET A 74 13.70 4.78 -6.15
N VAL A 75 13.02 4.75 -4.99
CA VAL A 75 12.16 3.64 -4.57
C VAL A 75 10.73 4.16 -4.44
N TRP A 76 9.77 3.50 -5.06
CA TRP A 76 8.37 3.95 -5.09
C TRP A 76 7.38 2.79 -5.17
N THR A 77 6.10 3.09 -5.03
CA THR A 77 5.01 2.11 -5.17
C THR A 77 4.07 2.46 -6.32
N ARG A 78 3.59 1.45 -7.05
CA ARG A 78 2.46 1.60 -7.99
C ARG A 78 1.08 1.65 -7.30
N ALA A 79 1.03 1.49 -5.97
CA ALA A 79 -0.20 1.55 -5.18
C ALA A 79 -0.07 2.57 -4.03
N PRO A 80 0.18 3.86 -4.33
CA PRO A 80 0.50 4.86 -3.31
C PRO A 80 -0.63 5.05 -2.29
N VAL A 81 -1.88 5.05 -2.73
CA VAL A 81 -3.04 5.23 -1.83
C VAL A 81 -3.11 4.14 -0.77
N ILE A 82 -2.90 2.87 -1.14
CA ILE A 82 -3.02 1.73 -0.21
C ILE A 82 -1.83 1.71 0.74
N VAL A 83 -0.61 1.85 0.21
CA VAL A 83 0.62 1.82 1.00
C VAL A 83 0.63 3.00 1.98
N ASN A 84 0.36 4.22 1.50
CA ASN A 84 0.29 5.41 2.35
C ASN A 84 -0.79 5.31 3.42
N ALA A 85 -1.95 4.73 3.11
CA ALA A 85 -2.98 4.50 4.12
C ALA A 85 -2.49 3.58 5.25
N HIS A 86 -1.67 2.56 4.95
CA HIS A 86 -1.11 1.71 5.99
C HIS A 86 0.12 2.30 6.70
N ASP A 87 0.78 3.30 6.12
CA ASP A 87 1.89 4.03 6.75
C ASP A 87 1.41 5.19 7.65
N THR A 88 0.32 5.87 7.28
CA THR A 88 -0.24 6.98 8.06
C THR A 88 -1.40 6.57 8.98
N GLY A 89 -2.10 5.49 8.61
CA GLY A 89 -3.27 4.96 9.32
C GLY A 89 -4.46 5.93 9.36
N PRO A 90 -4.96 6.48 8.24
CA PRO A 90 -5.88 7.62 8.24
C PRO A 90 -7.23 7.32 8.90
N LEU A 91 -7.91 8.39 9.34
CA LEU A 91 -9.30 8.34 9.76
C LEU A 91 -10.19 8.45 8.52
N ILE A 92 -11.01 7.43 8.27
CA ILE A 92 -11.93 7.36 7.14
C ILE A 92 -13.31 7.77 7.63
N ARG A 93 -13.92 8.72 6.92
CA ARG A 93 -15.29 9.21 7.16
C ARG A 93 -16.03 9.32 5.83
N SER A 94 -17.35 9.43 5.89
CA SER A 94 -18.16 9.63 4.70
C SER A 94 -17.85 10.98 4.05
N LYS A 95 -17.96 11.06 2.71
CA LYS A 95 -17.70 12.29 1.94
C LYS A 95 -18.86 13.29 2.05
N GLY A 96 -20.10 12.80 2.12
CA GLY A 96 -21.30 13.62 1.94
C GLY A 96 -22.43 13.31 2.92
N GLY A 97 -22.11 12.74 4.08
CA GLY A 97 -23.10 12.41 5.09
C GLY A 97 -22.45 12.00 6.41
N PHE A 98 -23.27 11.70 7.41
CA PHE A 98 -22.77 11.30 8.72
C PHE A 98 -22.28 9.84 8.76
N TRP A 99 -22.91 8.96 7.98
CA TRP A 99 -22.64 7.51 8.04
C TRP A 99 -21.77 7.01 6.88
N LEU A 100 -20.81 6.15 7.20
CA LEU A 100 -20.22 5.18 6.28
C LEU A 100 -21.08 3.93 6.26
N ALA A 101 -21.68 3.64 5.10
CA ALA A 101 -22.42 2.41 4.88
C ALA A 101 -21.49 1.30 4.39
N ILE A 102 -21.23 0.32 5.24
CA ILE A 102 -20.40 -0.84 4.93
C ILE A 102 -21.35 -2.01 4.58
N PRO A 103 -21.35 -2.51 3.33
CA PRO A 103 -22.22 -3.61 2.94
C PRO A 103 -21.83 -4.89 3.67
N LEU A 104 -22.85 -5.56 4.21
CA LEU A 104 -22.75 -6.93 4.72
C LEU A 104 -22.93 -7.92 3.57
N GLU A 105 -22.69 -9.21 3.84
CA GLU A 105 -22.79 -10.27 2.82
C GLU A 105 -24.16 -10.30 2.13
N ALA A 106 -25.22 -10.02 2.90
CA ALA A 106 -26.59 -9.96 2.42
C ALA A 106 -26.81 -8.92 1.32
N ALA A 107 -26.01 -7.85 1.27
CA ALA A 107 -26.08 -6.83 0.23
C ALA A 107 -25.63 -7.34 -1.15
N GLY A 108 -24.79 -8.38 -1.17
CA GLY A 108 -24.16 -8.88 -2.39
C GLY A 108 -23.25 -7.83 -3.07
N LYS A 109 -22.95 -8.07 -4.36
CA LYS A 109 -22.14 -7.16 -5.20
C LYS A 109 -23.02 -6.33 -6.11
N SER A 110 -22.69 -5.07 -6.37
CA SER A 110 -23.38 -4.21 -7.33
C SER A 110 -23.34 -4.78 -8.76
N ARG A 111 -24.08 -4.16 -9.69
CA ARG A 111 -24.06 -4.55 -11.12
C ARG A 111 -22.65 -4.49 -11.74
N SER A 112 -21.80 -3.58 -11.26
CA SER A 112 -20.40 -3.45 -11.67
C SER A 112 -19.46 -4.44 -10.96
N GLY A 113 -20.00 -5.34 -10.13
CA GLY A 113 -19.21 -6.29 -9.34
C GLY A 113 -18.52 -5.68 -8.10
N LYS A 114 -18.69 -4.37 -7.87
CA LYS A 114 -18.14 -3.63 -6.72
C LYS A 114 -19.05 -3.77 -5.49
N ARG A 115 -18.62 -3.20 -4.37
CA ARG A 115 -19.46 -3.05 -3.17
C ARG A 115 -20.60 -2.07 -3.48
N PRO A 116 -21.88 -2.43 -3.27
CA PRO A 116 -23.00 -1.56 -3.57
C PRO A 116 -23.11 -0.42 -2.57
N THR A 117 -23.66 0.71 -2.99
CA THR A 117 -24.16 1.76 -2.06
C THR A 117 -25.60 1.43 -1.62
N PRO A 118 -26.10 2.03 -0.52
CA PRO A 118 -27.50 1.86 -0.11
C PRO A 118 -28.50 2.16 -1.23
N GLY A 119 -28.38 3.32 -1.89
CA GLY A 119 -29.29 3.70 -2.98
C GLY A 119 -29.21 2.78 -4.20
N GLU A 120 -27.99 2.35 -4.58
CA GLU A 120 -27.85 1.34 -5.65
C GLU A 120 -28.50 0.00 -5.27
N TRP A 121 -28.43 -0.39 -4.00
CA TRP A 121 -29.00 -1.64 -3.52
C TRP A 121 -30.53 -1.60 -3.55
N GLU A 122 -31.15 -0.51 -3.08
CA GLU A 122 -32.61 -0.31 -3.15
C GLU A 122 -33.09 -0.28 -4.60
N ALA A 123 -32.46 0.52 -5.46
CA ALA A 123 -32.84 0.64 -6.86
C ALA A 123 -32.76 -0.70 -7.62
N ARG A 124 -31.81 -1.56 -7.25
CA ARG A 124 -31.63 -2.87 -7.87
C ARG A 124 -32.60 -3.93 -7.33
N THR A 125 -32.88 -3.91 -6.03
CA THR A 125 -33.68 -4.97 -5.38
C THR A 125 -35.17 -4.63 -5.31
N GLY A 126 -35.53 -3.35 -5.39
CA GLY A 126 -36.89 -2.85 -5.17
C GLY A 126 -37.32 -2.89 -3.69
N LEU A 127 -36.43 -3.29 -2.78
CA LEU A 127 -36.68 -3.30 -1.34
C LEU A 127 -36.25 -1.96 -0.74
N ARG A 128 -37.03 -1.47 0.23
CA ARG A 128 -36.68 -0.29 1.00
C ARG A 128 -35.79 -0.65 2.18
N LEU A 129 -34.74 0.14 2.39
CA LEU A 129 -33.90 0.07 3.56
C LEU A 129 -34.54 0.85 4.70
N ILE A 130 -34.59 0.22 5.86
CA ILE A 130 -35.09 0.78 7.11
C ILE A 130 -33.88 1.06 8.00
N PHE A 131 -33.77 2.30 8.46
CA PHE A 131 -32.75 2.66 9.44
C PHE A 131 -33.12 2.15 10.82
N VAL A 132 -32.19 1.42 11.44
CA VAL A 132 -32.32 0.93 12.81
C VAL A 132 -31.19 1.51 13.64
N TYR A 133 -31.57 2.40 14.55
CA TYR A 133 -30.65 2.95 15.54
C TYR A 133 -30.30 1.90 16.59
N ARG A 134 -29.04 1.85 16.99
CA ARG A 134 -28.56 1.01 18.09
C ARG A 134 -27.81 1.87 19.10
N ARG A 135 -28.30 1.87 20.34
CA ARG A 135 -27.66 2.58 21.46
C ARG A 135 -26.23 2.10 21.72
N THR A 136 -25.99 0.81 21.52
CA THR A 136 -24.68 0.17 21.66
C THR A 136 -24.26 -0.48 20.34
N GLY A 137 -23.10 -0.06 19.82
CA GLY A 137 -22.54 -0.55 18.56
C GLY A 137 -23.05 0.19 17.32
N PRO A 138 -22.64 -0.26 16.12
CA PRO A 138 -23.03 0.41 14.87
C PRO A 138 -24.53 0.30 14.60
N SER A 139 -25.11 1.37 14.05
CA SER A 139 -26.47 1.40 13.51
C SER A 139 -26.55 0.57 12.22
N LEU A 140 -27.76 0.23 11.78
CA LEU A 140 -27.97 -0.66 10.64
C LEU A 140 -28.90 -0.06 9.60
N LEU A 141 -28.71 -0.46 8.35
CA LEU A 141 -29.77 -0.46 7.35
C LEU A 141 -30.23 -1.90 7.13
N VAL A 142 -31.52 -2.13 7.38
CA VAL A 142 -32.16 -3.44 7.35
C VAL A 142 -33.20 -3.45 6.24
N ALA A 143 -33.48 -4.61 5.65
CA ALA A 143 -34.60 -4.78 4.75
C ALA A 143 -35.44 -5.99 5.17
N GLU A 144 -36.75 -5.89 5.03
CA GLU A 144 -37.64 -7.04 5.06
C GLU A 144 -37.43 -7.86 3.78
N ALA A 145 -36.71 -8.98 3.92
CA ALA A 145 -36.26 -9.76 2.79
C ALA A 145 -36.22 -11.25 3.13
N ARG A 146 -36.26 -12.09 2.09
CA ARG A 146 -35.84 -13.49 2.25
C ARG A 146 -34.35 -13.62 1.98
N LEU A 147 -33.70 -14.56 2.66
CA LEU A 147 -32.34 -14.95 2.33
C LEU A 147 -32.33 -16.02 1.22
N THR A 148 -31.45 -15.85 0.26
CA THR A 148 -31.14 -16.88 -0.74
C THR A 148 -30.21 -17.94 -0.15
N LYS A 149 -30.06 -19.09 -0.82
CA LYS A 149 -29.08 -20.13 -0.44
C LYS A 149 -27.64 -19.60 -0.27
N HIS A 150 -27.33 -18.47 -0.93
CA HIS A 150 -26.04 -17.80 -0.86
C HIS A 150 -25.99 -16.64 0.15
N GLY A 151 -26.95 -16.57 1.09
CA GLY A 151 -27.00 -15.55 2.13
C GLY A 151 -27.37 -14.14 1.64
N ARG A 152 -27.80 -13.97 0.38
CA ARG A 152 -28.18 -12.66 -0.18
C ARG A 152 -29.64 -12.34 0.11
N ALA A 153 -29.91 -11.08 0.46
CA ALA A 153 -31.26 -10.57 0.59
C ALA A 153 -31.92 -10.43 -0.78
N ALA A 154 -33.14 -10.95 -0.90
CA ALA A 154 -33.94 -10.88 -2.11
C ALA A 154 -35.41 -10.67 -1.75
N VAL A 155 -36.17 -10.13 -2.72
CA VAL A 155 -37.62 -10.02 -2.61
C VAL A 155 -38.25 -11.39 -2.39
N SER A 156 -39.19 -11.47 -1.45
CA SER A 156 -40.02 -12.66 -1.27
C SER A 156 -41.15 -12.66 -2.29
N ARG A 157 -41.35 -13.81 -2.95
CA ARG A 157 -42.50 -14.03 -3.85
C ARG A 157 -43.67 -14.71 -3.16
N SER A 158 -43.53 -15.03 -1.87
CA SER A 158 -44.59 -15.67 -1.09
C SER A 158 -45.68 -14.67 -0.73
N ARG A 159 -46.95 -15.02 -0.99
CA ARG A 159 -48.10 -14.24 -0.53
C ARG A 159 -48.31 -14.30 0.98
N THR A 160 -47.85 -15.36 1.65
CA THR A 160 -48.07 -15.59 3.08
C THR A 160 -46.94 -15.09 3.97
N GLY A 161 -45.95 -14.40 3.41
CA GLY A 161 -44.80 -13.92 4.17
C GLY A 161 -43.76 -14.98 4.51
N ARG A 162 -43.98 -16.25 4.13
CA ARG A 162 -43.09 -17.37 4.50
C ARG A 162 -41.63 -17.10 4.09
N GLY A 163 -40.72 -17.09 5.08
CA GLY A 163 -39.29 -16.89 4.88
C GLY A 163 -38.83 -15.43 4.78
N LEU A 164 -39.71 -14.46 5.04
CA LEU A 164 -39.31 -13.07 5.28
C LEU A 164 -38.67 -12.93 6.67
N ALA A 165 -37.64 -12.09 6.72
CA ALA A 165 -36.98 -11.68 7.95
C ALA A 165 -36.44 -10.26 7.79
N SER A 166 -36.21 -9.61 8.93
CA SER A 166 -35.46 -8.36 8.99
C SER A 166 -33.97 -8.66 8.80
N VAL A 167 -33.46 -8.47 7.58
CA VAL A 167 -32.07 -8.81 7.23
C VAL A 167 -31.19 -7.56 7.27
N PRO A 168 -30.12 -7.54 8.09
CA PRO A 168 -29.12 -6.47 8.04
C PRO A 168 -28.40 -6.45 6.70
N ILE A 169 -28.45 -5.31 6.01
CA ILE A 169 -27.84 -5.12 4.69
C ILE A 169 -26.56 -4.28 4.80
N PHE A 170 -26.60 -3.20 5.59
CA PHE A 170 -25.44 -2.34 5.81
C PHE A 170 -25.19 -2.11 7.29
N LEU A 171 -23.91 -2.11 7.66
CA LEU A 171 -23.42 -1.59 8.92
C LEU A 171 -23.12 -0.09 8.76
N LEU A 172 -23.67 0.75 9.63
CA LEU A 172 -23.47 2.19 9.62
C LEU A 172 -22.54 2.61 10.77
N VAL A 173 -21.39 3.16 10.40
CA VAL A 173 -20.41 3.72 11.34
C VAL A 173 -20.11 5.16 10.99
N PRO A 174 -19.91 6.09 11.95
CA PRO A 174 -19.61 7.48 11.61
C PRO A 174 -18.23 7.63 10.94
N GLN A 175 -17.26 6.88 11.46
CA GLN A 175 -15.87 6.89 11.00
C GLN A 175 -15.15 5.61 11.40
N VAL A 176 -14.06 5.30 10.70
CA VAL A 176 -13.16 4.17 11.03
C VAL A 176 -11.71 4.60 10.91
N ARG A 177 -10.88 4.26 11.90
CA ARG A 177 -9.43 4.49 11.85
C ARG A 177 -8.74 3.28 11.25
N LEU A 178 -8.00 3.47 10.17
CA LEU A 178 -7.18 2.39 9.62
C LEU A 178 -5.96 2.18 10.52
N LYS A 179 -5.67 0.92 10.90
CA LYS A 179 -4.48 0.61 11.68
C LYS A 179 -3.22 0.90 10.86
N LYS A 180 -2.31 1.71 11.41
CA LYS A 180 -0.94 1.86 10.89
C LYS A 180 -0.23 0.52 11.00
N ARG A 181 0.25 0.00 9.88
CA ARG A 181 0.92 -1.31 9.75
C ARG A 181 2.32 -1.20 9.16
N LEU A 182 2.67 -0.07 8.55
CA LEU A 182 3.95 0.15 7.90
C LEU A 182 4.67 1.33 8.58
N ASP A 183 5.98 1.35 8.43
CA ASP A 183 6.85 2.47 8.77
C ASP A 183 7.94 2.53 7.69
N LEU A 184 7.65 3.26 6.62
CA LEU A 184 8.52 3.32 5.43
C LEU A 184 9.75 4.20 5.64
N GLU A 185 9.63 5.21 6.51
CA GLU A 185 10.69 6.16 6.84
C GLU A 185 11.83 5.50 7.59
N LYS A 186 11.53 4.61 8.54
CA LYS A 186 12.56 3.91 9.32
C LYS A 186 13.61 3.17 8.47
N PRO A 187 13.25 2.27 7.53
CA PRO A 187 14.24 1.63 6.66
C PRO A 187 14.88 2.59 5.66
N ALA A 188 14.20 3.68 5.27
CA ALA A 188 14.80 4.71 4.41
C ALA A 188 15.95 5.45 5.12
N ASN A 189 15.71 5.88 6.36
CA ASN A 189 16.72 6.52 7.20
C ASN A 189 17.90 5.58 7.52
N ALA A 190 17.62 4.30 7.79
CA ALA A 190 18.66 3.30 7.98
C ALA A 190 19.54 3.12 6.72
N ALA A 191 18.92 3.06 5.53
CA ALA A 191 19.65 2.97 4.27
C ALA A 191 20.54 4.20 4.04
N LEU A 192 20.00 5.41 4.27
CA LEU A 192 20.76 6.67 4.16
C LEU A 192 21.96 6.71 5.11
N ALA A 193 21.78 6.31 6.36
CA ALA A 193 22.85 6.29 7.36
C ALA A 193 23.98 5.29 6.99
N SER A 194 23.64 4.18 6.35
CA SER A 194 24.62 3.16 5.93
C SER A 194 25.39 3.51 4.65
N LEU A 195 24.90 4.50 3.89
CA LEU A 195 25.35 4.78 2.54
C LEU A 195 26.85 5.17 2.45
N PRO A 196 27.38 6.07 3.30
CA PRO A 196 28.80 6.45 3.22
C PRO A 196 29.72 5.26 3.39
N GLY A 197 29.46 4.40 4.39
CA GLY A 197 30.25 3.18 4.63
C GLY A 197 30.15 2.18 3.47
N ALA A 198 28.97 2.04 2.87
CA ALA A 198 28.79 1.18 1.70
C ALA A 198 29.56 1.68 0.46
N ILE A 199 29.65 3.00 0.27
CA ILE A 199 30.42 3.61 -0.83
C ILE A 199 31.92 3.41 -0.59
N VAL A 200 32.42 3.74 0.61
CA VAL A 200 33.85 3.60 0.95
C VAL A 200 34.31 2.15 0.80
N SER A 201 33.54 1.18 1.32
CA SER A 201 33.88 -0.24 1.18
C SER A 201 33.94 -0.72 -0.28
N ARG A 202 33.18 -0.08 -1.19
CA ARG A 202 33.24 -0.39 -2.63
C ARG A 202 34.43 0.28 -3.29
N TRP A 203 34.81 1.47 -2.82
CA TRP A 203 35.95 2.22 -3.32
C TRP A 203 37.25 1.48 -3.05
N GLU A 204 37.46 0.99 -1.83
CA GLU A 204 38.66 0.23 -1.43
C GLU A 204 38.85 -1.11 -2.15
N ARG A 205 37.78 -1.63 -2.78
CA ARG A 205 37.79 -2.90 -3.53
C ARG A 205 38.03 -2.71 -5.03
N THR A 206 38.15 -1.48 -5.50
CA THR A 206 38.29 -1.16 -6.93
C THR A 206 39.75 -0.93 -7.28
#